data_AF-A0A963JWA6-F1
#
_entry.id   AF-A0A963JWA6-F1
#
_cell.length_a   1.000
_cell.length_b   1.000
_cell.length_c   1.000
_cell.angle_alpha   90.00
_cell.angle_beta   90.00
_cell.angle_gamma   90.00
#
_symmetry.space_group_name_H-M   'P 1'
#
loop_
_entity.id
_entity.type
_entity.pdbx_description
1 polymer ?
#
loop_
_entity_poly.entity_id
_entity_poly.type
_entity_poly.pdbx_seq_one_letter_code
_entity_poly.pdbx_strand_id
1 'polypeptide(L)' 'MMTKISETEQRDLEAAVFRRLVSHLRARTDVQNIDLMTMAGFCRNCL' A
#
# COMPACT_ATOMS: atom_id res chain seq x y z
N MET A 1 22.80 -9.93 5.77
CA MET A 1 23.31 -8.54 5.85
C MET A 1 22.27 -7.66 5.18
N MET A 2 21.51 -6.86 5.94
CA MET A 2 20.64 -5.84 5.35
C MET A 2 21.56 -4.78 4.76
N THR A 3 21.61 -4.68 3.44
CA THR A 3 22.36 -3.65 2.72
C THR A 3 21.85 -2.27 3.11
N LYS A 4 22.77 -1.32 3.32
CA LYS A 4 22.44 0.07 3.63
C LYS A 4 21.86 0.71 2.36
N ILE A 5 20.57 0.98 2.37
CA ILE A 5 19.83 1.65 1.29
C ILE A 5 20.00 3.17 1.48
N SER A 6 20.23 3.93 0.40
CA SER A 6 20.21 5.40 0.49
C SER A 6 18.80 5.92 0.73
N GLU A 7 18.67 7.13 1.29
CA GLU A 7 17.35 7.73 1.54
C GLU A 7 16.52 7.88 0.26
N THR A 8 17.18 8.20 -0.87
CA THR A 8 16.52 8.30 -2.19
C THR A 8 16.02 6.93 -2.65
N GLU A 9 16.86 5.90 -2.59
CA GLU A 9 16.45 4.54 -2.98
C GLU A 9 15.32 4.02 -2.08
N GLN A 10 15.36 4.32 -0.77
CA GLN A 10 14.29 3.96 0.15
C GLN A 10 12.96 4.64 -0.25
N ARG A 11 12.98 5.95 -0.52
CA ARG A 11 11.80 6.70 -0.97
C ARG A 11 11.23 6.15 -2.28
N ASP A 12 12.10 5.79 -3.23
CA ASP A 12 11.67 5.25 -4.52
C ASP A 12 11.01 3.88 -4.37
N LEU A 13 11.56 3.02 -3.50
CA LEU A 13 10.99 1.72 -3.17
C LEU A 13 9.65 1.86 -2.44
N GLU A 14 9.56 2.72 -1.42
CA GLU A 14 8.31 2.99 -0.70
C GLU A 14 7.22 3.50 -1.65
N ALA A 15 7.55 4.44 -2.54
CA ALA A 15 6.62 4.95 -3.53
C ALA A 15 6.20 3.86 -4.54
N ALA A 16 7.11 2.97 -4.95
CA ALA A 16 6.79 1.85 -5.82
C ALA A 16 5.85 0.85 -5.15
N VAL A 17 6.08 0.52 -3.88
CA VAL A 17 5.22 -0.35 -3.08
C VAL A 17 3.83 0.27 -2.91
N PHE A 18 3.74 1.56 -2.59
CA PHE A 18 2.47 2.25 -2.44
C PHE A 18 1.67 2.24 -3.75
N ARG A 19 2.30 2.56 -4.88
CA ARG A 19 1.66 2.46 -6.21
C ARG A 19 1.16 1.04 -6.50
N ARG A 20 1.93 0.01 -6.11
CA ARG A 20 1.53 -1.39 -6.27
C ARG A 20 0.31 -1.73 -5.42
N LEU A 21 0.26 -1.28 -4.16
CA LEU A 21 -0.88 -1.45 -3.28
C LEU A 21 -2.14 -0.80 -3.86
N VAL A 22 -2.05 0.45 -4.29
CA VAL A 22 -3.19 1.17 -4.91
C VAL A 22 -3.70 0.43 -6.15
N SER A 23 -2.79 -0.04 -7.01
CA SER A 23 -3.17 -0.84 -8.19
C SER A 23 -3.86 -2.14 -7.80
N HIS A 24 -3.38 -2.84 -6.78
CA HIS A 24 -3.99 -4.07 -6.28
C HIS A 24 -5.41 -3.82 -5.75
N LEU A 25 -5.58 -2.78 -4.91
CA LEU A 25 -6.88 -2.44 -4.32
C LEU A 25 -7.89 -1.92 -5.36
N ARG A 26 -7.43 -1.32 -6.47
CA ARG A 26 -8.27 -0.94 -7.62
C ARG A 26 -8.74 -2.15 -8.42
N ALA A 27 -7.87 -3.16 -8.58
CA ALA A 27 -8.23 -4.39 -9.30
C ALA A 27 -9.19 -5.28 -8.49
N ARG A 28 -9.06 -5.28 -7.15
CA ARG A 28 -9.94 -6.02 -6.23
C ARG A 28 -11.19 -5.21 -5.87
N THR A 29 -12.05 -4.97 -6.86
CA THR A 29 -13.32 -4.25 -6.67
C THR A 29 -14.35 -5.02 -5.85
N ASP A 30 -14.14 -6.32 -5.67
CA ASP A 30 -14.95 -7.22 -4.86
C ASP A 30 -14.79 -6.99 -3.34
N VAL A 31 -13.66 -6.42 -2.91
CA VAL A 31 -13.41 -6.13 -1.49
C VAL A 31 -14.00 -4.77 -1.13
N GLN A 32 -14.95 -4.72 -0.19
CA GLN A 32 -15.57 -3.46 0.18
C GLN A 32 -14.70 -2.64 1.15
N ASN A 33 -14.90 -1.32 1.16
CA ASN A 33 -14.19 -0.44 2.10
C ASN A 33 -14.58 -0.74 3.56
N ILE A 34 -15.83 -1.17 3.82
CA ILE A 34 -16.29 -1.51 5.16
C ILE A 34 -15.52 -2.73 5.70
N ASP A 35 -15.31 -3.75 4.87
CA ASP A 35 -14.58 -4.96 5.26
C ASP A 35 -13.12 -4.64 5.61
N LEU A 36 -12.47 -3.78 4.82
CA LEU A 36 -11.11 -3.31 5.10
C LEU A 36 -11.05 -2.53 6.42
N MET A 37 -12.00 -1.63 6.68
CA MET A 37 -12.06 -0.88 7.94
C MET A 37 -12.24 -1.82 9.14
N THR A 38 -13.17 -2.77 9.06
CA THR A 38 -13.48 -3.68 10.16
C THR A 38 -12.31 -4.62 10.48
N MET A 39 -11.59 -5.11 9.47
CA MET A 39 -10.50 -6.07 9.67
C MET A 39 -9.15 -5.43 9.95
N ALA A 40 -8.82 -4.34 9.24
CA ALA A 40 -7.47 -3.76 9.23
C ALA A 40 -7.40 -2.33 9.81
N GLY A 41 -8.54 -1.69 10.09
CA GLY A 41 -8.59 -0.33 10.62
C GLY A 41 -8.32 0.79 9.61
N PHE A 42 -8.21 0.46 8.31
CA PHE A 42 -8.09 1.43 7.22
C PHE A 42 -8.84 0.93 5.97
N CYS A 43 -9.14 1.84 5.04
CA CYS A 43 -9.68 1.48 3.73
C CYS A 43 -9.14 2.38 2.62
N ARG A 44 -9.66 2.22 1.40
CA ARG A 44 -9.24 3.02 0.23
C ARG A 44 -9.42 4.53 0.42
N ASN A 45 -10.35 4.96 1.28
CA ASN A 45 -10.60 6.37 1.55
C ASN A 45 -9.60 6.97 2.56
N CYS A 46 -8.82 6.14 3.24
CA CYS A 46 -7.79 6.56 4.20
C CYS A 46 -6.40 6.72 3.56
N LEU A 47 -6.21 6.10 2.40
CA LEU A 47 -4.96 6.09 1.63
C LEU A 47 -4.85 7.34 0.75
#